data_AF-A0A355UEX5-F1
#
_entry.id   AF-A0A355UEX5-F1
#
_cell.length_a   1.000
_cell.length_b   1.000
_cell.length_c   1.000
_cell.angle_alpha   90.00
_cell.angle_beta   90.00
_cell.angle_gamma   90.00
#
_symmetry.space_group_name_H-M   'P 1'
#
loop_
_entity.id
_entity.type
_entity.pdbx_description
1 polymer ?
#
loop_
_entity_poly.entity_id
_entity_poly.type
_entity_poly.pdbx_seq_one_letter_code
_entity_poly.pdbx_strand_id
1 'polypeptide(L)' 'MYTDDRRWIYFVRSGIGSDQYKGFYAKNKEDYRDGIRQHGMRTLKWMDTFNEAQSVLNTYAEKKGWKEWKELNE' A
#
# COMPACT_ATOMS: atom_id res chain seq x y z
N MET A 1 4.32 1.51 -5.43
CA MET A 1 4.35 1.07 -4.01
C MET A 1 5.41 1.88 -3.29
N TYR A 2 5.32 1.94 -1.96
CA TYR A 2 6.20 2.80 -1.16
C TYR A 2 6.77 2.07 0.05
N THR A 3 7.87 2.57 0.58
CA THR A 3 8.44 2.13 1.85
C THR A 3 8.87 3.31 2.70
N ASP A 4 8.84 3.12 4.01
CA ASP A 4 9.30 4.08 5.00
C ASP A 4 10.64 3.64 5.64
N ASP A 5 11.16 4.45 6.56
CA ASP A 5 12.40 4.13 7.27
C ASP A 5 12.30 2.88 8.16
N ARG A 6 11.08 2.42 8.45
CA ARG A 6 10.80 1.18 9.19
C ARG A 6 10.76 -0.04 8.28
N ARG A 7 10.96 0.15 6.97
CA ARG A 7 10.87 -0.87 5.92
C ARG A 7 9.48 -1.49 5.79
N TRP A 8 8.44 -0.76 6.20
CA TRP A 8 7.07 -1.18 5.91
C TRP A 8 6.82 -0.99 4.42
N ILE A 9 6.00 -1.86 3.83
CA ILE A 9 5.65 -1.82 2.41
C ILE A 9 4.22 -1.38 2.30
N TYR A 10 3.98 -0.28 1.59
CA TYR A 10 2.68 0.34 1.39
C TYR A 10 2.25 0.18 -0.07
N PHE A 11 1.04 -0.32 -0.27
CA PHE A 11 0.51 -0.70 -1.58
C PHE A 11 -1.01 -0.60 -1.61
N VAL A 12 -1.59 -0.53 -2.80
CA VAL A 12 -3.04 -0.56 -2.99
C VAL A 12 -3.47 -1.99 -3.32
N ARG A 13 -4.58 -2.43 -2.72
CA ARG A 13 -5.25 -3.69 -3.08
C ARG A 13 -6.76 -3.55 -2.98
N SER A 14 -7.48 -4.48 -3.60
CA SER A 14 -8.92 -4.62 -3.41
C SER A 14 -9.26 -5.22 -2.04
N GLY A 15 -10.45 -4.85 -1.55
CA GLY A 15 -11.06 -5.40 -0.36
C GLY A 15 -11.73 -6.75 -0.60
N ILE A 16 -12.37 -7.27 0.46
CA ILE A 16 -13.25 -8.43 0.35
C ILE A 16 -14.48 -7.97 -0.45
N GLY A 17 -14.62 -8.45 -1.69
CA GLY A 17 -15.70 -8.03 -2.60
C GLY A 17 -15.25 -7.37 -3.90
N SER A 18 -13.93 -7.21 -4.14
CA SER A 18 -13.31 -6.83 -5.43
C SER A 18 -13.60 -5.43 -6.00
N ASP A 19 -14.70 -4.78 -5.60
CA ASP A 19 -15.19 -3.55 -6.24
C ASP A 19 -14.68 -2.25 -5.59
N GLN A 20 -13.89 -2.36 -4.53
CA GLN A 20 -13.29 -1.22 -3.85
C GLN A 20 -11.83 -1.46 -3.49
N TYR A 21 -11.05 -0.40 -3.61
CA TYR A 21 -9.61 -0.37 -3.43
C TYR A 21 -9.22 0.57 -2.29
N LYS A 22 -8.15 0.23 -1.57
CA LYS A 22 -7.62 1.05 -0.49
C LYS A 22 -6.14 0.79 -0.31
N GLY A 23 -5.44 1.72 0.34
CA GLY A 23 -4.06 1.50 0.78
C GLY A 23 -3.97 0.52 1.94
N PHE A 24 -3.02 -0.40 1.84
CA PHE A 24 -2.63 -1.38 2.85
C PHE A 24 -1.14 -1.26 3.12
N TYR A 25 -0.70 -1.85 4.23
CA TYR A 25 0.71 -1.99 4.53
C TYR A 25 1.05 -3.36 5.13
N ALA A 26 2.24 -3.84 4.83
CA ALA A 26 2.90 -4.96 5.50
C ALA A 26 4.13 -4.43 6.25
N LYS A 27 4.49 -5.04 7.37
CA LYS A 27 5.59 -4.55 8.21
C LYS A 27 6.97 -4.98 7.72
N ASN A 28 7.02 -6.00 6.87
CA ASN A 28 8.25 -6.53 6.27
C ASN A 28 7.93 -7.07 4.86
N LYS A 29 8.98 -7.50 4.16
CA LYS A 29 8.91 -7.98 2.78
C LYS A 29 8.30 -9.37 2.70
N GLU A 30 8.56 -10.22 3.66
CA GLU A 30 8.02 -11.57 3.73
C GLU A 30 6.49 -11.57 3.85
N ASP A 31 5.95 -10.81 4.80
CA ASP A 31 4.50 -10.63 5.02
C ASP A 31 3.81 -10.06 3.76
N TYR A 32 4.48 -9.13 3.05
CA TYR A 32 3.97 -8.62 1.77
C TYR A 32 3.90 -9.72 0.71
N ARG A 33 5.00 -10.46 0.50
CA ARG A 33 5.11 -11.54 -0.49
C ARG A 33 4.13 -12.68 -0.23
N ASP A 34 4.01 -13.09 1.02
CA ASP A 34 3.18 -14.23 1.43
C ASP A 34 1.69 -13.83 1.54
N GLY A 35 1.36 -12.54 1.39
CA GLY A 35 -0.02 -12.06 1.46
C GLY A 35 -0.60 -12.04 2.88
N ILE A 36 0.23 -12.20 3.91
CA ILE A 36 -0.19 -12.34 5.31
C ILE A 36 0.03 -11.05 6.10
N ARG A 37 -0.70 -10.88 7.21
CA ARG A 37 -0.51 -9.76 8.16
C ARG A 37 -0.51 -8.37 7.51
N GLN A 38 -1.27 -8.23 6.42
CA GLN A 38 -1.46 -6.96 5.72
C GLN A 38 -2.55 -6.16 6.43
N HIS A 39 -2.26 -4.90 6.73
CA HIS A 39 -3.15 -4.03 7.49
C HIS A 39 -3.67 -2.89 6.61
N GLY A 40 -4.98 -2.66 6.61
CA GLY A 40 -5.57 -1.53 5.92
C GLY A 40 -5.16 -0.20 6.57
N MET A 41 -4.80 0.80 5.77
CA MET A 41 -4.43 2.12 6.25
C MET A 41 -5.67 2.85 6.78
N ARG A 42 -5.72 3.14 8.08
CA ARG A 42 -6.88 3.82 8.70
C ARG A 42 -7.14 5.22 8.13
N THR A 43 -6.09 5.93 7.72
CA THR A 43 -6.15 7.30 7.22
C THR A 43 -6.70 7.41 5.80
N LEU A 44 -6.63 6.34 5.01
CA LEU A 44 -7.08 6.37 3.61
C LEU A 44 -8.51 5.83 3.50
N LYS A 45 -9.30 6.42 2.61
CA LYS A 45 -10.67 5.94 2.32
C LYS A 45 -10.62 4.82 1.28
N TRP A 46 -11.70 4.03 1.23
CA TRP A 46 -11.96 3.14 0.11
C TRP A 46 -12.33 3.97 -1.12
N MET A 47 -11.83 3.59 -2.29
CA MET A 47 -12.12 4.19 -3.59
C MET A 47 -12.66 3.13 -4.53
N ASP A 48 -13.42 3.54 -5.53
CA ASP A 48 -14.04 2.61 -6.47
C ASP A 48 -13.04 2.10 -7.51
N THR A 49 -11.96 2.85 -7.77
CA THR A 49 -10.91 2.42 -8.69
C THR A 49 -9.53 2.30 -8.04
N PHE A 50 -8.72 1.40 -8.60
CA PHE A 50 -7.31 1.28 -8.22
C PHE A 50 -6.55 2.59 -8.41
N ASN A 51 -6.78 3.29 -9.53
CA ASN A 51 -6.07 4.52 -9.87
C ASN A 51 -6.34 5.64 -8.86
N GLU A 52 -7.57 5.80 -8.41
CA GLU A 52 -7.92 6.78 -7.37
C GLU A 52 -7.24 6.43 -6.03
N ALA A 53 -7.35 5.17 -5.61
CA ALA A 53 -6.68 4.71 -4.39
C ALA A 53 -5.16 4.89 -4.47
N GLN A 54 -4.56 4.63 -5.64
CA GLN A 54 -3.13 4.79 -5.88
C GLN A 54 -2.74 6.26 -5.89
N SER A 55 -3.52 7.15 -6.50
CA SER A 55 -3.28 8.60 -6.47
C SER A 55 -3.32 9.16 -5.03
N VAL A 56 -4.27 8.68 -4.23
CA VAL A 56 -4.34 9.04 -2.79
C VAL A 56 -3.12 8.52 -2.03
N LEU A 57 -2.70 7.28 -2.30
CA LEU A 57 -1.50 6.72 -1.69
C LEU A 57 -0.24 7.51 -2.11
N ASN A 58 -0.12 7.91 -3.38
CA ASN A 58 0.99 8.72 -3.88
C ASN A 58 1.07 10.05 -3.15
N THR A 59 -0.06 10.76 -3.05
CA THR A 59 -0.15 12.03 -2.33
C THR A 59 0.21 11.86 -0.84
N TYR A 60 -0.21 10.75 -0.23
CA TYR A 60 0.11 10.46 1.17
C TYR A 60 1.60 10.14 1.35
N ALA A 61 2.18 9.36 0.45
CA ALA A 61 3.60 9.00 0.44
C ALA A 61 4.48 10.23 0.27
N GLU A 62 4.13 11.14 -0.64
CA GLU A 62 4.83 12.41 -0.85
C GLU A 62 4.82 13.27 0.41
N LYS A 63 3.65 13.45 1.05
CA LYS A 63 3.52 14.17 2.32
C LYS A 63 4.33 13.56 3.47
N LYS A 64 4.59 12.26 3.42
CA LYS A 64 5.37 11.52 4.42
C LYS A 64 6.84 11.36 4.06
N GLY A 65 7.26 11.77 2.87
CA GLY A 65 8.63 11.56 2.38
C GLY A 65 8.98 10.08 2.18
N TRP A 66 7.99 9.23 1.89
CA TRP A 66 8.24 7.81 1.64
C TRP A 66 8.94 7.58 0.31
N LYS A 67 9.77 6.54 0.28
CA LYS A 67 10.53 6.18 -0.93
C LYS A 67 9.73 5.22 -1.79
N GLU A 68 9.90 5.32 -3.10
CA GLU A 68 9.36 4.30 -3.99
C GLU A 68 9.97 2.94 -3.66
N TRP A 69 9.10 1.94 -3.50
CA TRP A 69 9.51 0.56 -3.33
C TRP A 69 9.24 -0.19 -4.63
N LYS A 70 10.33 -0.65 -5.26
CA LYS A 70 10.30 -1.56 -6.39
C LYS A 70 10.82 -2.89 -5.88
N GLU A 71 10.00 -3.92 -5.96
CA GLU A 71 10.50 -5.27 -5.74
C GLU A 71 11.49 -5.58 -6.87
N LEU A 72 12.79 -5.52 -6.56
CA LEU A 72 13.80 -6.05 -7.46
C LEU A 72 13.57 -7.57 -7.53
N ASN A 73 13.16 -8.02 -8.71
CA ASN A 73 13.20 -9.43 -9.07
C ASN A 73 14.69 -9.79 -9.24
N GLU A 74 15.29 -10.35 -8.19
CA GLU A 74 16.54 -11.11 -8.30
C GLU A 74 16.22 -12.58 -8.64
#